data_AF-A0A4P7YU13-F1
#
_entry.id   AF-A0A4P7YU13-F1
#
_cell.length_a   1.000
_cell.length_b   1.000
_cell.length_c   1.000
_cell.angle_alpha   90.00
_cell.angle_beta   90.00
_cell.angle_gamma   90.00
#
_symmetry.space_group_name_H-M   'P 1'
#
loop_
_entity.id
_entity.type
_entity.pdbx_description
1 polymer ?
#
loop_
_entity_poly.entity_id
_entity_poly.type
_entity_poly.pdbx_seq_one_letter_code
_entity_poly.pdbx_strand_id
1 'polypeptide(L)'
;MIQLSSVVSINADLLSTEIEGEFVMMDMDSGRYFNLDRIGSVIWKTLEQPREVADLCRFLGEHYEAPAEVIERDVLDLLQQMADRKLIRLHD
;
A
#
# COMPACT_ATOMS: atom_id res chain seq x y z
N MET A 1 -11.16 4.38 8.92
CA MET A 1 -11.14 5.10 7.63
C MET A 1 -9.79 5.77 7.55
N ILE A 2 -9.00 5.44 6.54
CA ILE A 2 -7.66 6.00 6.34
C ILE A 2 -7.80 7.43 5.79
N GLN A 3 -6.93 8.34 6.22
CA GLN A 3 -6.91 9.75 5.79
C GLN A 3 -5.50 10.14 5.35
N LEU A 4 -5.36 11.31 4.71
CA LEU A 4 -4.04 11.80 4.27
C LEU A 4 -3.05 11.99 5.42
N SER A 5 -3.52 12.37 6.60
CA SER A 5 -2.70 12.52 7.81
C SER A 5 -2.41 11.21 8.53
N SER A 6 -2.95 10.08 8.05
CA SER A 6 -2.69 8.77 8.64
C SER A 6 -1.26 8.32 8.36
N VAL A 7 -0.63 7.65 9.32
CA VAL A 7 0.64 6.95 9.12
C VAL A 7 0.36 5.46 8.96
N VAL A 8 0.89 4.86 7.90
CA VAL A 8 0.66 3.45 7.56
C VAL A 8 1.98 2.74 7.25
N SER A 9 2.02 1.43 7.48
CA SER A 9 3.10 0.54 7.03
C SER A 9 2.55 -0.82 6.63
N ILE A 10 3.33 -1.61 5.88
CA ILE A 10 2.99 -3.02 5.66
C ILE A 10 2.91 -3.76 6.99
N ASN A 11 2.08 -4.80 7.01
CA ASN A 11 2.04 -5.73 8.12
C ASN A 11 3.23 -6.69 8.03
N ALA A 12 4.23 -6.51 8.91
CA ALA A 12 5.48 -7.27 8.91
C ALA A 12 5.31 -8.78 9.17
N ASP A 13 4.13 -9.22 9.62
CA ASP A 13 3.83 -10.64 9.86
C ASP A 13 3.48 -11.38 8.55
N LEU A 14 3.41 -10.69 7.41
CA LEU A 14 3.09 -11.27 6.12
C LEU A 14 4.34 -11.80 5.41
N LEU A 15 4.21 -13.00 4.86
CA LEU A 15 5.17 -13.51 3.88
C LEU A 15 4.86 -12.91 2.51
N SER A 16 5.72 -12.01 2.05
CA SER A 16 5.68 -11.44 0.71
C SER A 16 6.91 -11.84 -0.10
N THR A 17 6.73 -12.13 -1.39
CA THR A 17 7.83 -12.37 -2.34
C THR A 17 7.64 -11.51 -3.57
N GLU A 18 8.71 -10.87 -4.02
CA GLU A 18 8.75 -10.14 -5.28
C GLU A 18 9.08 -11.10 -6.43
N ILE A 19 8.27 -11.05 -7.49
CA ILE A 19 8.45 -11.82 -8.72
C ILE A 19 8.30 -10.84 -9.88
N GLU A 20 9.36 -10.65 -10.67
CA GLU A 20 9.37 -9.75 -11.85
C GLU A 20 8.92 -8.29 -11.57
N GLY A 21 9.12 -7.81 -10.34
CA GLY A 21 8.71 -6.45 -9.94
C GLY A 21 7.27 -6.36 -9.39
N GLU A 22 6.56 -7.48 -9.32
CA GLU A 22 5.25 -7.60 -8.70
C GLU A 22 5.34 -8.33 -7.36
N PHE A 23 4.55 -7.93 -6.37
CA PHE A 23 4.48 -8.64 -5.10
C PHE A 23 3.34 -9.64 -5.05
N VAL A 24 3.69 -10.83 -4.60
CA VAL A 24 2.73 -11.85 -4.17
C VAL A 24 2.82 -11.98 -2.65
N MET A 25 1.68 -11.87 -1.97
CA MET A 25 1.55 -12.10 -0.54
C MET A 25 0.69 -13.32 -0.28
N MET A 26 1.10 -14.12 0.70
CA MET A 26 0.28 -15.21 1.22
C MET A 26 -0.05 -14.93 2.67
N ASP A 27 -1.34 -14.81 2.96
CA ASP A 27 -1.84 -14.89 4.33
C ASP A 27 -1.89 -16.36 4.71
N MET A 28 -0.94 -16.79 5.54
CA MET A 28 -0.81 -18.18 5.98
C MET A 28 -2.00 -18.65 6.80
N ASP A 29 -2.66 -17.76 7.55
CA ASP A 29 -3.76 -18.12 8.44
C ASP A 29 -5.05 -18.34 7.66
N SER A 30 -5.30 -17.53 6.62
CA SER A 30 -6.52 -17.66 5.81
C SER A 30 -6.32 -18.40 4.48
N GLY A 31 -5.08 -18.74 4.11
CA GLY A 31 -4.74 -19.40 2.84
C GLY A 31 -4.99 -18.53 1.61
N ARG A 32 -5.17 -17.21 1.79
CA ARG A 32 -5.46 -16.27 0.71
C ARG A 32 -4.19 -15.76 0.06
N TYR A 33 -4.23 -15.67 -1.26
CA TYR A 33 -3.18 -15.08 -2.08
C TYR A 33 -3.60 -13.71 -2.57
N PHE A 34 -2.70 -12.75 -2.47
CA PHE A 34 -2.87 -11.40 -2.99
C PHE A 34 -1.73 -11.13 -3.97
N ASN A 35 -2.07 -10.58 -5.13
CA ASN A 35 -1.12 -10.02 -6.07
C ASN A 35 -1.30 -8.50 -6.04
N LEU A 36 -0.19 -7.78 -6.19
CA LEU A 36 -0.19 -6.35 -6.45
C LEU A 36 0.30 -6.14 -7.87
N ASP A 37 -0.39 -5.26 -8.59
CA ASP A 37 0.11 -4.74 -9.85
C ASP A 37 1.38 -3.89 -9.62
N ARG A 38 1.92 -3.31 -10.69
CA ARG A 38 3.12 -2.47 -10.62
C ARG A 38 2.98 -1.31 -9.62
N ILE A 39 1.84 -0.64 -9.56
CA ILE A 39 1.65 0.53 -8.70
C ILE A 39 1.48 0.09 -7.24
N GLY A 40 0.66 -0.94 -7.01
CA GLY A 40 0.51 -1.56 -5.70
C GLY A 40 1.86 -2.05 -5.16
N SER A 41 2.70 -2.61 -6.02
CA SER A 41 4.05 -3.07 -5.66
C SER A 41 5.00 -1.92 -5.30
N VAL A 42 4.89 -0.77 -5.97
CA VAL A 42 5.64 0.45 -5.61
C VAL A 42 5.18 0.98 -4.26
N ILE A 43 3.87 1.03 -4.02
CA ILE A 43 3.28 1.42 -2.74
C ILE A 43 3.75 0.46 -1.64
N TRP A 44 3.72 -0.85 -1.88
CA TRP A 44 4.18 -1.87 -0.95
C TRP A 44 5.62 -1.63 -0.48
N LYS A 45 6.57 -1.48 -1.41
CA LYS A 45 7.98 -1.17 -1.08
C LYS A 45 8.10 0.13 -0.29
N THR A 46 7.31 1.13 -0.67
CA THR A 46 7.32 2.43 -0.01
C THR A 46 6.81 2.38 1.43
N LEU A 47 5.95 1.41 1.74
CA LEU A 47 5.36 1.18 3.05
C LEU A 47 6.09 0.13 3.89
N GLU A 48 7.25 -0.37 3.45
CA GLU A 48 8.15 -1.19 4.29
C GLU A 48 8.56 -0.46 5.58
N GLN A 49 8.52 0.88 5.56
CA GLN A 49 8.64 1.72 6.74
C GLN A 49 7.36 2.55 6.93
N PRO A 50 7.00 2.91 8.18
CA PRO A 50 5.89 3.82 8.44
C PRO A 50 6.02 5.13 7.67
N ARG A 51 4.97 5.50 6.94
CA ARG A 51 4.92 6.71 6.13
C ARG A 51 3.54 7.35 6.19
N GLU A 52 3.51 8.68 6.19
CA GLU A 52 2.28 9.45 6.10
C GLU A 52 1.67 9.31 4.69
N VAL A 53 0.35 9.13 4.61
CA VAL A 53 -0.34 8.94 3.32
C VAL A 53 -0.16 10.15 2.41
N ALA A 54 -0.16 11.37 2.95
CA ALA A 54 0.11 12.58 2.17
C ALA A 54 1.49 12.56 1.47
N ASP A 55 2.52 12.07 2.15
CA ASP A 55 3.86 11.93 1.59
C ASP A 55 3.94 10.80 0.55
N LEU A 56 3.19 9.71 0.75
CA LEU A 56 3.04 8.67 -0.25
C LEU A 56 2.37 9.22 -1.53
N CYS A 57 1.29 9.99 -1.41
CA CYS A 57 0.61 10.60 -2.54
C CYS A 57 1.53 11.58 -3.30
N ARG A 58 2.31 12.40 -2.57
CA ARG A 58 3.31 13.31 -3.17
C ARG A 58 4.37 12.53 -3.94
N PHE A 59 4.93 11.49 -3.33
CA PHE A 59 5.92 10.62 -3.97
C PHE A 59 5.38 10.02 -5.28
N LEU A 60 4.14 9.52 -5.28
CA LEU A 60 3.53 8.99 -6.50
C LEU A 60 3.27 10.09 -7.54
N GLY A 61 2.82 11.28 -7.13
CA GLY A 61 2.62 12.41 -8.05
C GLY A 61 3.88 12.92 -8.72
N GLU A 62 5.05 12.74 -8.09
CA GLU A 62 6.35 13.07 -8.70
C GLU A 62 6.79 12.01 -9.74
N HIS A 63 6.31 10.77 -9.62
CA HIS A 63 6.71 9.65 -10.48
C HIS A 63 5.68 9.29 -11.56
N TYR A 64 4.43 9.74 -11.41
CA TYR A 64 3.32 9.44 -12.30
C TYR A 64 2.60 10.73 -12.70
N GLU A 65 2.42 10.94 -14.00
CA GLU A 65 1.68 12.09 -14.55
C GLU A 65 0.16 11.89 -14.40
N ALA A 66 -0.38 12.17 -13.21
CA ALA A 66 -1.82 12.18 -12.95
C ALA A 66 -2.21 13.36 -12.03
N PRO A 67 -3.48 13.83 -12.08
CA PRO A 67 -3.96 14.86 -11.17
C PRO A 67 -3.87 14.43 -9.71
N ALA A 68 -3.52 15.36 -8.82
CA ALA A 68 -3.35 15.07 -7.40
C ALA A 68 -4.61 14.45 -6.77
N GLU A 69 -5.81 14.94 -7.13
CA GLU A 69 -7.06 14.40 -6.57
C GLU A 69 -7.32 12.94 -6.99
N VAL A 70 -6.84 12.55 -8.18
CA VAL A 70 -6.95 11.17 -8.67
C VAL A 70 -6.01 10.26 -7.88
N ILE A 71 -4.76 10.70 -7.69
CA ILE A 71 -3.76 9.95 -6.92
C ILE A 71 -4.24 9.77 -5.49
N GLU A 72 -4.66 10.84 -4.83
CA GLU A 72 -5.12 10.78 -3.44
C GLU A 72 -6.31 9.82 -3.27
N ARG A 73 -7.32 9.93 -4.14
CA ARG A 73 -8.48 9.03 -4.10
C ARG A 73 -8.06 7.58 -4.29
N ASP A 74 -7.30 7.28 -5.35
CA ASP A 74 -6.96 5.91 -5.71
C ASP A 74 -6.03 5.27 -4.66
N VAL A 75 -5.11 6.04 -4.08
CA VAL A 75 -4.26 5.60 -2.96
C VAL A 75 -5.09 5.33 -1.72
N LEU A 76 -6.00 6.24 -1.33
CA LEU A 76 -6.85 6.04 -0.16
C LEU A 76 -7.74 4.79 -0.32
N ASP A 77 -8.34 4.60 -1.50
CA ASP A 77 -9.16 3.43 -1.81
C ASP A 77 -8.36 2.12 -1.74
N LEU A 78 -7.13 2.12 -2.26
CA LEU A 78 -6.24 0.96 -2.19
C LEU A 78 -5.82 0.67 -0.74
N LEU A 79 -5.38 1.69 0.01
CA LEU A 79 -4.96 1.52 1.40
C LEU A 79 -6.11 1.01 2.26
N GLN A 80 -7.34 1.50 2.04
CA GLN A 80 -8.51 1.01 2.75
C GLN A 80 -8.75 -0.48 2.44
N GLN A 81 -8.66 -0.89 1.17
CA GLN A 81 -8.77 -2.30 0.78
C GLN A 81 -7.67 -3.18 1.38
N MET A 82 -6.45 -2.66 1.48
CA MET A 82 -5.33 -3.35 2.12
C MET A 82 -5.53 -3.49 3.63
N ALA A 83 -6.02 -2.44 4.30
CA ALA A 83 -6.32 -2.46 5.73
C ALA A 83 -7.45 -3.44 6.07
N ASP A 84 -8.52 -3.48 5.27
CA ASP A 84 -9.63 -4.43 5.44
C ASP A 84 -9.17 -5.89 5.32
N ARG A 85 -8.09 -6.12 4.55
CA ARG A 85 -7.43 -7.42 4.36
C ARG A 85 -6.27 -7.65 5.34
N LYS A 86 -6.03 -6.72 6.28
CA LYS A 86 -4.92 -6.75 7.26
C LYS A 86 -3.53 -6.79 6.62
N LEU A 87 -3.40 -6.25 5.41
CA LEU A 87 -2.14 -6.18 4.67
C LEU A 87 -1.23 -5.04 5.15
N ILE A 88 -1.82 -4.00 5.73
CA ILE A 88 -1.14 -2.86 6.31
C ILE A 88 -1.62 -2.63 7.75
N ARG A 89 -0.85 -1.85 8.51
CA ARG A 89 -1.19 -1.36 9.84
C ARG A 89 -1.30 0.16 9.83
N LEU A 90 -2.23 0.67 10.63
CA LEU A 90 -2.36 2.08 10.94
C LEU A 90 -1.56 2.36 12.23
N HIS A 91 -0.87 3.49 12.26
CA HIS A 91 -0.14 3.98 13.43
C HIS A 91 -0.86 5.22 14.00
N ASP A 92 -0.86 5.34 15.33
CA ASP A 92 -1.44 6.47 16.08
C ASP A 92 -0.47 7.65 16.21
#